data_AF-A0A7S0RZM8-F1
#
_entry.id   AF-A0A7S0RZM8-F1
#
_cell.length_a   1.000
_cell.length_b   1.000
_cell.length_c   1.000
_cell.angle_alpha   90.00
_cell.angle_beta   90.00
_cell.angle_gamma   90.00
#
_symmetry.space_group_name_H-M   'P 1'
#
loop_
_entity.id
_entity.type
_entity.pdbx_description
1 polymer ?
#
loop_
_entity_poly.entity_id
_entity_poly.type
_entity_poly.pdbx_seq_one_letter_code
_entity_poly.pdbx_strand_id
1 'polypeptide(L)'
;GALLTCAAALHGVLGVSGSGSAPELAGVLGAHSEQLVAGLCAMAVLRGAPEARQGALVVLGALLDEAAPPAPYHCLHPHRALVLRALGQALDDDRRSVRLAAIRCRRMWATK
;
A
#
# COMPACT_ATOMS: atom_id res chain seq x y z
N GLY A 1 -0.20 5.85 18.30
CA GLY A 1 0.92 4.96 18.70
C GLY A 1 1.48 4.12 17.57
N ALA A 2 0.66 3.30 16.89
CA ALA A 2 1.13 2.33 15.89
C ALA A 2 1.01 2.77 14.40
N LEU A 3 0.28 3.86 14.11
CA LEU A 3 0.11 4.38 12.74
C LEU A 3 1.33 5.22 12.31
N LEU A 4 1.93 5.99 13.23
CA LEU A 4 3.17 6.73 13.01
C LEU A 4 4.34 5.82 12.58
N THR A 5 4.34 4.55 13.00
CA THR A 5 5.39 3.60 12.66
C THR A 5 5.26 3.07 11.23
N CYS A 6 4.06 3.03 10.65
CA CYS A 6 3.85 2.62 9.26
C CYS A 6 4.22 3.73 8.27
N ALA A 7 3.93 4.99 8.58
CA ALA A 7 4.39 6.14 7.79
C ALA A 7 5.93 6.25 7.83
N ALA A 8 6.54 6.08 9.01
CA ALA A 8 8.00 6.03 9.15
C ALA A 8 8.63 4.82 8.42
N ALA A 9 7.94 3.66 8.40
CA ALA A 9 8.37 2.51 7.63
C ALA A 9 8.26 2.75 6.12
N LEU A 10 7.27 3.51 5.64
CA LEU A 10 7.21 3.89 4.22
C LEU A 10 8.38 4.81 3.84
N HIS A 11 8.74 5.76 4.70
CA HIS A 11 9.94 6.59 4.55
C HIS A 11 11.23 5.75 4.54
N GLY A 12 11.32 4.73 5.40
CA GLY A 12 12.47 3.82 5.46
C GLY A 12 12.54 2.81 4.30
N VAL A 13 11.39 2.33 3.82
CA VAL A 13 11.28 1.33 2.73
C VAL A 13 11.46 1.98 1.36
N LEU A 14 11.04 3.24 1.19
CA LEU A 14 11.24 3.97 -0.07
C LEU A 14 12.65 4.54 -0.23
N GLY A 15 13.50 4.55 0.82
CA GLY A 15 14.89 5.01 0.70
C GLY A 15 15.03 6.41 0.11
N VAL A 16 13.98 7.24 0.19
CA VAL A 16 14.01 8.61 -0.31
C VAL A 16 14.67 9.45 0.78
N SER A 17 16.00 9.49 0.72
CA SER A 17 16.82 10.59 1.28
C SER A 17 16.72 11.86 0.42
N GLY A 18 15.74 11.92 -0.49
CA GLY A 18 15.50 13.06 -1.35
C GLY A 18 14.78 14.16 -0.58
N SER A 19 15.36 15.35 -0.59
CA SER A 19 14.73 16.61 -0.16
C SER A 19 13.58 17.04 -1.09
N GLY A 20 12.84 16.09 -1.66
CA GLY A 20 11.69 16.32 -2.50
C GLY A 20 10.57 16.88 -1.63
N SER A 21 10.03 18.02 -2.03
CA SER A 21 8.89 18.59 -1.31
C SER A 21 7.71 17.61 -1.37
N ALA A 22 6.96 17.45 -0.27
CA ALA A 22 5.75 16.62 -0.21
C ALA A 22 4.80 16.74 -1.43
N PRO A 23 4.57 17.95 -2.01
CA PRO A 23 3.75 18.07 -3.23
C PRO A 23 4.38 17.44 -4.49
N GLU A 24 5.71 17.38 -4.60
CA GLU A 24 6.39 16.76 -5.73
C GLU A 24 6.21 15.24 -5.73
N LEU A 25 6.38 14.62 -4.55
CA LEU A 25 6.14 13.18 -4.37
C LEU A 25 4.68 12.81 -4.67
N ALA A 26 3.73 13.64 -4.26
CA ALA A 26 2.32 13.43 -4.56
C ALA A 26 2.02 13.50 -6.07
N GLY A 27 2.70 14.39 -6.80
CA GLY A 27 2.62 14.48 -8.26
C GLY A 27 3.15 13.22 -8.95
N VAL A 28 4.32 12.74 -8.54
CA VAL A 28 4.94 11.50 -9.05
C VAL A 28 4.06 10.29 -8.77
N LEU A 29 3.57 10.15 -7.53
CA LEU A 29 2.70 9.03 -7.14
C LEU A 29 1.35 9.08 -7.84
N GLY A 30 0.80 10.28 -8.09
CA GLY A 30 -0.39 10.46 -8.91
C GLY A 30 -0.18 9.96 -10.34
N ALA A 31 0.91 10.39 -10.99
CA ALA A 31 1.26 10.04 -12.36
C ALA A 31 1.53 8.53 -12.55
N HIS A 32 2.04 7.86 -11.51
CA HIS A 32 2.39 6.44 -11.55
C HIS A 32 1.44 5.54 -10.74
N SER A 33 0.29 6.06 -10.32
CA SER A 33 -0.65 5.37 -9.43
C SER A 33 -1.11 4.01 -9.97
N GLU A 34 -1.41 3.93 -11.27
CA GLU A 34 -1.82 2.68 -11.91
C GLU A 34 -0.72 1.61 -11.84
N GLN A 35 0.49 1.94 -12.26
CA GLN A 35 1.64 1.02 -12.28
C GLN A 35 2.04 0.60 -10.88
N LEU A 36 2.01 1.55 -9.93
CA LEU A 36 2.30 1.31 -8.53
C LEU A 36 1.29 0.33 -7.93
N VAL A 37 -0.01 0.62 -8.06
CA VAL A 37 -1.06 -0.22 -7.48
C VAL A 37 -1.08 -1.60 -8.14
N ALA A 38 -0.94 -1.69 -9.45
CA ALA A 38 -0.87 -2.96 -10.17
C ALA A 38 0.35 -3.80 -9.73
N GLY A 39 1.52 -3.19 -9.64
CA GLY A 39 2.75 -3.84 -9.19
C GLY A 39 2.64 -4.34 -7.74
N LEU A 40 2.09 -3.52 -6.85
CA LEU A 40 1.85 -3.92 -5.46
C LEU A 40 0.82 -5.05 -5.37
N CYS A 41 -0.26 -5.03 -6.16
CA CYS A 41 -1.22 -6.13 -6.21
C CYS A 41 -0.59 -7.43 -6.70
N ALA A 42 0.30 -7.37 -7.70
CA ALA A 42 1.03 -8.53 -8.19
C ALA A 42 1.99 -9.09 -7.11
N MET A 43 2.70 -8.20 -6.40
CA MET A 43 3.56 -8.61 -5.28
C MET A 43 2.78 -9.20 -4.11
N ALA A 44 1.57 -8.69 -3.83
CA ALA A 44 0.71 -9.18 -2.74
C ALA A 44 0.29 -10.65 -2.89
N VAL A 45 0.38 -11.21 -4.10
CA VAL A 45 0.03 -12.61 -4.41
C VAL A 45 1.24 -13.44 -4.85
N LEU A 46 2.46 -12.90 -4.72
CA LEU A 46 3.69 -13.57 -5.15
C LEU A 46 3.99 -14.81 -4.29
N ARG A 47 3.99 -15.98 -4.92
CA ARG A 47 4.27 -17.26 -4.27
C ARG A 47 5.74 -17.35 -3.84
N GLY A 48 5.99 -17.99 -2.71
CA GLY A 48 7.35 -18.20 -2.19
C GLY A 48 8.04 -16.98 -1.58
N ALA A 49 7.40 -15.79 -1.59
CA ALA A 49 7.96 -14.55 -1.06
C ALA A 49 7.02 -13.87 -0.05
N PRO A 50 6.84 -14.45 1.16
CA PRO A 50 5.87 -13.93 2.13
C PRO A 50 6.20 -12.52 2.63
N GLU A 51 7.47 -12.14 2.71
CA GLU A 51 7.93 -10.80 3.06
C GLU A 51 7.51 -9.78 2.00
N ALA A 52 7.64 -10.13 0.71
CA ALA A 52 7.20 -9.29 -0.40
C ALA A 52 5.69 -9.10 -0.40
N ARG A 53 4.91 -10.18 -0.16
CA ARG A 53 3.45 -10.10 -0.02
C ARG A 53 3.05 -9.17 1.12
N GLN A 54 3.64 -9.38 2.30
CA GLN A 54 3.38 -8.55 3.47
C GLN A 54 3.74 -7.07 3.20
N GLY A 55 4.92 -6.81 2.65
CA GLY A 55 5.38 -5.46 2.33
C GLY A 55 4.44 -4.75 1.36
N ALA A 56 4.03 -5.44 0.29
CA ALA A 56 3.09 -4.89 -0.69
C ALA A 56 1.74 -4.49 -0.06
N LEU A 57 1.21 -5.31 0.84
CA LEU A 57 -0.04 -5.01 1.56
C LEU A 57 0.09 -3.82 2.51
N VAL A 58 1.25 -3.68 3.18
CA VAL A 58 1.54 -2.53 4.04
C VAL A 58 1.59 -1.25 3.22
N VAL A 59 2.28 -1.28 2.07
CA VAL A 59 2.39 -0.11 1.18
C VAL A 59 1.02 0.24 0.59
N LEU A 60 0.24 -0.73 0.12
CA LEU A 60 -1.12 -0.50 -0.39
C LEU A 60 -2.03 0.17 0.66
N GLY A 61 -1.92 -0.23 1.92
CA GLY A 61 -2.64 0.43 3.01
C GLY A 61 -2.17 1.87 3.21
N ALA A 62 -0.86 2.08 3.29
CA ALA A 62 -0.27 3.40 3.54
C ALA A 62 -0.57 4.44 2.44
N LEU A 63 -0.89 4.02 1.21
CA LEU A 63 -1.37 4.94 0.16
C LEU A 63 -2.64 5.69 0.56
N LEU A 64 -3.43 5.15 1.49
CA LEU A 64 -4.67 5.74 2.00
C LEU A 64 -4.53 6.35 3.41
N ASP A 65 -3.31 6.56 3.91
CA ASP A 65 -3.10 7.17 5.23
C ASP A 65 -3.73 8.58 5.27
N GLU A 66 -4.56 8.83 6.29
CA GLU A 66 -5.32 10.07 6.43
C GLU A 66 -4.47 11.23 6.95
N ALA A 67 -3.40 10.92 7.69
CA ALA A 67 -2.56 11.95 8.31
C ALA A 67 -1.73 12.70 7.26
N ALA A 68 -1.29 11.99 6.22
CA ALA A 68 -0.53 12.53 5.10
C ALA A 68 -0.65 11.56 3.91
N PRO A 69 -1.73 11.64 3.12
CA PRO A 69 -1.90 10.74 1.98
C PRO A 69 -0.78 11.01 0.98
N PRO A 70 0.05 10.01 0.65
CA PRO A 70 1.18 10.21 -0.24
C PRO A 70 0.72 10.42 -1.69
N ALA A 71 -0.52 10.03 -2.03
CA ALA A 71 -1.13 10.27 -3.33
C ALA A 71 -2.56 10.82 -3.20
N PRO A 72 -3.04 11.64 -4.14
CA PRO A 72 -4.42 12.10 -4.15
C PRO A 72 -5.42 10.94 -4.27
N TYR A 73 -6.49 10.95 -3.47
CA TYR A 73 -7.48 9.87 -3.48
C TYR A 73 -8.15 9.65 -4.84
N HIS A 74 -8.32 10.72 -5.63
CA HIS A 74 -8.88 10.60 -6.98
C HIS A 74 -7.99 9.77 -7.92
N CYS A 75 -6.69 9.65 -7.67
CA CYS A 75 -5.81 8.74 -8.41
C CYS A 75 -5.94 7.28 -7.92
N LEU A 76 -6.31 7.06 -6.65
CA LEU A 76 -6.34 5.73 -6.03
C LEU A 76 -7.70 5.05 -6.16
N HIS A 77 -8.80 5.80 -6.08
CA HIS A 77 -10.17 5.27 -6.11
C HIS A 77 -10.50 4.38 -7.33
N PRO A 78 -9.99 4.61 -8.57
CA PRO A 78 -10.33 3.77 -9.71
C PRO A 78 -9.78 2.35 -9.55
N HIS A 79 -8.72 2.19 -8.76
CA HIS A 79 -8.05 0.91 -8.54
C HIS A 79 -8.64 0.11 -7.37
N ARG A 80 -9.66 0.63 -6.67
CA ARG A 80 -10.27 -0.02 -5.50
C ARG A 80 -10.72 -1.46 -5.77
N ALA A 81 -11.38 -1.70 -6.90
CA ALA A 81 -11.85 -3.03 -7.26
C ALA A 81 -10.69 -4.03 -7.46
N LEU A 82 -9.59 -3.58 -8.08
CA LEU A 82 -8.38 -4.38 -8.28
C LEU A 82 -7.75 -4.74 -6.93
N VAL A 83 -7.59 -3.77 -6.04
CA VAL A 83 -7.00 -3.97 -4.72
C VAL A 83 -7.83 -4.93 -3.87
N LEU A 84 -9.16 -4.74 -3.82
CA LEU A 84 -10.04 -5.63 -3.06
C LEU A 84 -10.02 -7.08 -3.59
N ARG A 85 -9.88 -7.26 -4.91
CA ARG A 85 -9.72 -8.59 -5.51
C ARG A 85 -8.39 -9.25 -5.10
N ALA A 86 -7.29 -8.51 -5.13
CA ALA A 86 -5.98 -9.02 -4.70
C ALA A 86 -5.98 -9.38 -3.19
N LEU A 87 -6.64 -8.55 -2.37
CA LEU A 87 -6.79 -8.78 -0.94
C LEU A 87 -7.59 -10.06 -0.62
N GLY A 88 -8.52 -10.46 -1.48
CA GLY A 88 -9.27 -11.71 -1.31
C GLY A 88 -8.32 -12.91 -1.16
N GLN A 89 -7.27 -12.99 -1.98
CA GLN A 89 -6.30 -14.08 -1.91
C GLN A 89 -5.37 -13.94 -0.68
N ALA A 90 -4.96 -12.73 -0.34
CA ALA A 90 -4.05 -12.47 0.77
C ALA A 90 -4.69 -12.69 2.16
N LEU A 91 -6.02 -12.69 2.25
CA LEU A 91 -6.74 -12.99 3.50
C LEU A 91 -6.66 -14.47 3.89
N ASP A 92 -6.54 -15.34 2.90
CA ASP A 92 -6.42 -16.80 3.07
C ASP A 92 -4.97 -17.28 2.97
N ASP A 93 -4.00 -16.36 3.08
CA ASP A 93 -2.57 -16.65 3.01
C ASP A 93 -2.12 -17.63 4.10
N ASP A 94 -1.12 -18.47 3.81
CA ASP A 94 -0.59 -19.46 4.76
C ASP A 94 0.11 -18.79 5.96
N ARG A 95 0.64 -17.58 5.77
CA ARG A 95 1.38 -16.84 6.80
C ARG A 95 0.47 -15.88 7.57
N ARG A 96 0.48 -16.01 8.92
CA ARG A 96 -0.29 -15.14 9.82
C ARG A 96 0.04 -13.66 9.63
N SER A 97 1.30 -13.31 9.40
CA SER A 97 1.73 -11.91 9.23
C SER A 97 1.13 -11.28 7.97
N VAL A 98 1.08 -12.02 6.87
CA VAL A 98 0.45 -11.61 5.61
C VAL A 98 -1.05 -11.42 5.80
N ARG A 99 -1.73 -12.39 6.44
CA ARG A 99 -3.17 -12.27 6.76
C ARG A 99 -3.48 -11.02 7.58
N LEU A 100 -2.67 -10.72 8.60
CA LEU A 100 -2.85 -9.52 9.43
C LEU A 100 -2.64 -8.22 8.63
N ALA A 101 -1.64 -8.18 7.75
CA ALA A 101 -1.42 -7.06 6.84
C ALA A 101 -2.60 -6.88 5.87
N ALA A 102 -3.12 -7.98 5.31
CA ALA A 102 -4.28 -7.97 4.41
C ALA A 102 -5.54 -7.46 5.11
N ILE A 103 -5.81 -7.88 6.35
CA ILE A 103 -6.94 -7.39 7.15
C ILE A 103 -6.84 -5.87 7.35
N ARG A 104 -5.65 -5.36 7.71
CA ARG A 104 -5.44 -3.92 7.91
C ARG A 104 -5.62 -3.15 6.61
N CYS A 105 -5.00 -3.61 5.52
CA CYS A 105 -5.13 -3.01 4.19
C CYS A 105 -6.60 -2.98 3.74
N ARG A 106 -7.33 -4.09 3.88
CA ARG A 106 -8.75 -4.17 3.52
C ARG A 106 -9.61 -3.18 4.29
N ARG A 107 -9.34 -2.97 5.59
CA ARG A 107 -10.08 -1.98 6.38
C ARG A 107 -9.93 -0.58 5.80
N MET A 108 -8.72 -0.19 5.41
CA MET A 108 -8.46 1.13 4.82
C MET A 108 -9.16 1.31 3.46
N TRP A 109 -9.09 0.30 2.59
CA TRP A 109 -9.69 0.34 1.25
C TRP A 109 -11.21 0.14 1.24
N ALA A 110 -11.80 -0.43 2.30
CA ALA A 110 -13.24 -0.62 2.40
C ALA A 110 -13.97 0.66 2.84
N THR A 111 -13.34 1.48 3.68
CA THR A 111 -13.92 2.69 4.29
C THR A 111 -13.70 3.97 3.49
N LYS A 112 -12.82 3.93 2.48
CA LYS A 112 -12.60 5.01 1.50
C LYS A 112 -13.41 4.73 0.24
#